data_AF-G7M994-F1
#
_entry.id   AF-G7M994-F1
#
_cell.length_a   1.000
_cell.length_b   1.000
_cell.length_c   1.000
_cell.angle_alpha   90.00
_cell.angle_beta   90.00
_cell.angle_gamma   90.00
#
_symmetry.space_group_name_H-M   'P 1'
#
loop_
_entity.id
_entity.type
_entity.pdbx_description
1 polymer ?
#
loop_
_entity_poly.entity_id
_entity_poly.type
_entity_poly.pdbx_seq_one_letter_code
_entity_poly.pdbx_strand_id
1 'polypeptide(L)'
;MAKNKELNYGGQLNNKTKDIVERIGKTVDIENRYKKYFDENKADIKKKIALNKEVGTVEEAKKLIKKLDFRDVFGIEVELYDTFKCDFINEEITIYSVVDTSKDAEYRLKEEVNELEGKEIIDETIEERFGKYFYKIIIKGEPAIATIYHNDKKESIVLNVGGISNGVTRIYYSLDIFDLYQIFMHCDYYQALGGLCELADINVTELKAIRDKYNENLNFISAGIEKSKYPYLYEVLGKHLVKVRLILVESVKSIYTHKPDINNRLSFSASIRYLSERMDMGLATVQNCVSAFLLLGFLEKTEISKSNFKDITCFYIPEYDENLLINADKIAKIMLDTEDNKNKITVSKCSEKDCLNKFGEEITKKIFNR
;
A
#
# COMPACT_ATOMS: atom_id res chain seq x y z
N MET A 1 9.86 -48.70 25.18
CA MET A 1 11.14 -47.96 25.04
C MET A 1 10.85 -46.62 24.38
N ALA A 2 10.69 -45.57 25.19
CA ALA A 2 10.46 -44.21 24.70
C ALA A 2 11.75 -43.71 24.06
N LYS A 3 11.76 -43.53 22.74
CA LYS A 3 12.84 -42.82 22.05
C LYS A 3 12.62 -41.33 22.31
N ASN A 4 13.61 -40.70 22.96
CA ASN A 4 13.73 -39.26 23.06
C ASN A 4 13.55 -38.63 21.67
N LYS A 5 12.44 -37.92 21.45
CA LYS A 5 12.27 -36.98 20.35
C LYS A 5 13.07 -35.73 20.73
N GLU A 6 14.21 -35.51 20.11
CA GLU A 6 14.92 -34.23 20.21
C GLU A 6 14.05 -33.12 19.57
N LEU A 7 13.59 -32.18 20.39
CA LEU A 7 13.01 -30.91 19.95
C LEU A 7 14.13 -30.10 19.28
N ASN A 8 14.12 -30.06 17.95
CA ASN A 8 15.12 -29.33 17.17
C ASN A 8 14.75 -27.83 17.14
N TYR A 9 15.34 -27.04 18.03
CA TYR A 9 15.23 -25.57 18.06
C TYR A 9 16.11 -24.95 16.96
N GLY A 10 15.67 -25.09 15.70
CA GLY A 10 16.43 -24.66 14.53
C GLY A 10 15.55 -24.01 13.47
N GLY A 11 15.03 -22.81 13.75
CA GLY A 11 14.37 -21.98 12.74
C GLY A 11 15.32 -20.95 12.16
N GLN A 12 16.04 -21.28 11.07
CA GLN A 12 16.52 -20.24 10.15
C GLN A 12 15.34 -19.79 9.29
N LEU A 13 14.67 -18.71 9.71
CA LEU A 13 13.63 -18.07 8.91
C LEU A 13 14.29 -17.10 7.93
N ASN A 14 14.49 -17.58 6.71
CA ASN A 14 14.83 -16.75 5.56
C ASN A 14 13.54 -16.11 4.99
N ASN A 15 12.79 -15.40 5.85
CA ASN A 15 11.62 -14.63 5.42
C ASN A 15 12.06 -13.19 5.13
N LYS A 16 11.61 -12.62 4.02
CA LYS A 16 11.83 -11.21 3.73
C LYS A 16 11.13 -10.39 4.82
N THR A 17 11.79 -9.36 5.35
CA THR A 17 11.26 -8.49 6.44
C THR A 17 9.81 -8.05 6.23
N LYS A 18 9.38 -7.86 4.97
CA LYS A 18 8.01 -7.50 4.60
C LYS A 18 6.96 -8.54 5.04
N ASP A 19 7.24 -9.83 4.85
CA ASP A 19 6.29 -10.91 5.19
C ASP A 19 6.10 -11.02 6.71
N ILE A 20 7.13 -10.64 7.47
CA ILE A 20 7.12 -10.60 8.93
C ILE A 20 6.24 -9.45 9.44
N VAL A 21 6.41 -8.24 8.90
CA VAL A 21 5.59 -7.07 9.25
C VAL A 21 4.11 -7.34 8.99
N GLU A 22 3.77 -7.88 7.82
CA GLU A 22 2.39 -8.22 7.46
C GLU A 22 1.81 -9.29 8.40
N ARG A 23 2.59 -10.31 8.75
CA ARG A 23 2.14 -11.36 9.67
C ARG A 23 1.93 -10.84 11.09
N ILE A 24 2.86 -10.07 11.64
CA ILE A 24 2.72 -9.47 12.98
C ILE A 24 1.54 -8.50 12.99
N GLY A 25 1.39 -7.68 11.94
CA GLY A 25 0.25 -6.77 11.79
C GLY A 25 -1.09 -7.50 11.86
N LYS A 26 -1.22 -8.70 11.28
CA LYS A 26 -2.47 -9.50 11.37
C LYS A 26 -2.78 -10.01 12.77
N THR A 27 -1.78 -10.18 13.63
CA THR A 27 -1.97 -10.70 14.99
C THR A 27 -2.19 -9.59 16.02
N VAL A 28 -1.74 -8.38 15.75
CA VAL A 28 -1.92 -7.23 16.62
C VAL A 28 -3.32 -6.65 16.40
N ASP A 29 -4.03 -6.34 17.49
CA ASP A 29 -5.37 -5.76 17.40
C ASP A 29 -5.36 -4.40 16.66
N ILE A 30 -6.44 -4.10 15.95
CA ILE A 30 -6.64 -2.81 15.26
C ILE A 30 -6.65 -1.68 16.29
N GLU A 31 -7.24 -1.90 17.47
CA GLU A 31 -7.33 -0.94 18.57
C GLU A 31 -6.26 -1.17 19.65
N ASN A 32 -5.04 -1.54 19.22
CA ASN A 32 -3.93 -1.81 20.14
C ASN A 32 -3.51 -0.56 20.95
N ARG A 33 -2.86 -0.80 22.10
CA ARG A 33 -2.46 0.26 23.03
C ARG A 33 -1.52 1.31 22.41
N TYR A 34 -0.70 0.94 21.44
CA TYR A 34 0.26 1.83 20.79
C TYR A 34 -0.43 2.82 19.86
N LYS A 35 -1.41 2.34 19.09
CA LYS A 35 -2.30 3.20 18.30
C LYS A 35 -3.07 4.15 19.21
N LYS A 36 -3.65 3.64 20.30
CA LYS A 36 -4.38 4.48 21.26
C LYS A 36 -3.49 5.58 21.85
N TYR A 37 -2.29 5.24 22.29
CA TYR A 37 -1.31 6.22 22.76
C TYR A 37 -0.99 7.25 21.67
N PHE A 38 -0.72 6.80 20.45
CA PHE A 38 -0.41 7.68 19.32
C PHE A 38 -1.54 8.68 19.06
N ASP A 39 -2.77 8.21 18.98
CA ASP A 39 -3.95 9.03 18.68
C ASP A 39 -4.24 10.04 19.81
N GLU A 40 -4.10 9.63 21.07
CA GLU A 40 -4.29 10.49 22.24
C GLU A 40 -3.19 11.56 22.39
N ASN A 41 -1.96 11.27 21.94
CA ASN A 41 -0.79 12.14 22.17
C ASN A 41 -0.22 12.77 20.89
N LYS A 42 -0.94 12.67 19.76
CA LYS A 42 -0.44 13.08 18.43
C LYS A 42 0.18 14.47 18.37
N ALA A 43 -0.45 15.45 19.03
CA ALA A 43 0.03 16.83 19.04
C ALA A 43 1.37 16.99 19.77
N ASP A 44 1.59 16.25 20.87
CA ASP A 44 2.83 16.31 21.63
C ASP A 44 3.92 15.47 21.00
N ILE A 45 3.58 14.31 20.42
CA ILE A 45 4.50 13.54 19.58
C ILE A 45 5.05 14.42 18.46
N LYS A 46 4.17 15.13 17.74
CA LYS A 46 4.57 16.05 16.68
C LYS A 46 5.59 17.09 17.16
N LYS A 47 5.40 17.68 18.34
CA LYS A 47 6.35 18.65 18.91
C LYS A 47 7.71 18.01 19.24
N LYS A 48 7.72 16.77 19.74
CA LYS A 48 8.94 16.07 20.14
C LYS A 48 9.80 15.65 18.93
N ILE A 49 9.16 15.18 17.87
CA ILE A 49 9.87 14.58 16.73
C ILE A 49 10.00 15.50 15.52
N ALA A 50 9.44 16.72 15.58
CA ALA A 50 9.51 17.68 14.48
C ALA A 50 10.96 18.01 14.13
N LEU A 51 11.29 17.81 12.86
CA LEU A 51 12.57 18.18 12.27
C LEU A 51 12.49 19.54 11.56
N ASN A 52 11.30 19.92 11.07
CA ASN A 52 11.04 21.16 10.31
C ASN A 52 12.03 21.32 9.14
N LYS A 53 12.10 20.30 8.27
CA LYS A 53 13.09 20.23 7.18
C LYS A 53 12.45 20.12 5.81
N GLU A 54 13.04 20.80 4.84
CA GLU A 54 12.82 20.55 3.43
C GLU A 54 13.94 19.65 2.88
N VAL A 55 13.58 18.60 2.14
CA VAL A 55 14.49 17.64 1.52
C VAL A 55 14.15 17.46 0.04
N GLY A 56 15.15 17.16 -0.78
CA GLY A 56 14.94 17.06 -2.22
C GLY A 56 14.16 15.81 -2.60
N THR A 57 14.43 14.69 -1.91
CA THR A 57 13.94 13.36 -2.32
C THR A 57 13.30 12.55 -1.20
N VAL A 58 12.46 11.59 -1.59
CA VAL A 58 11.86 10.60 -0.69
C VAL A 58 12.92 9.77 0.07
N GLU A 59 14.05 9.46 -0.56
CA GLU A 59 15.12 8.69 0.10
C GLU A 59 15.83 9.48 1.21
N GLU A 60 15.97 10.80 1.04
CA GLU A 60 16.47 11.68 2.10
C GLU A 60 15.50 11.75 3.28
N ALA A 61 14.19 11.88 3.00
CA ALA A 61 13.15 11.86 4.03
C ALA A 61 13.19 10.56 4.84
N LYS A 62 13.30 9.40 4.16
CA LYS A 62 13.41 8.10 4.82
C LYS A 62 14.59 8.01 5.77
N LYS A 63 15.77 8.49 5.36
CA LYS A 63 16.98 8.49 6.20
C LYS A 63 16.81 9.36 7.45
N LEU A 64 16.13 10.50 7.33
CA LEU A 64 15.83 11.35 8.49
C LEU A 64 14.84 10.69 9.44
N ILE A 65 13.77 10.09 8.91
CA ILE A 65 12.75 9.40 9.72
C ILE A 65 13.35 8.24 10.50
N LYS A 66 14.25 7.46 9.91
CA LYS A 66 14.90 6.33 10.61
C LYS A 66 15.72 6.72 11.83
N LYS A 67 16.13 7.98 11.93
CA LYS A 67 16.85 8.54 13.10
C LYS A 67 15.92 8.91 14.25
N LEU A 68 14.61 9.01 14.00
CA LEU A 68 13.64 9.38 15.02
C LEU A 68 13.52 8.25 16.05
N ASP A 69 13.33 8.65 17.30
CA ASP A 69 13.08 7.71 18.38
C ASP A 69 11.64 7.25 18.34
N PHE A 70 11.41 6.02 17.88
CA PHE A 70 10.06 5.46 17.83
C PHE A 70 9.44 5.29 19.23
N ARG A 71 10.23 5.32 20.30
CA ARG A 71 9.71 5.27 21.68
C ARG A 71 8.86 6.48 22.00
N ASP A 72 9.25 7.66 21.52
CA ASP A 72 8.46 8.88 21.66
C ASP A 72 7.15 8.81 20.87
N VAL A 73 7.16 8.13 19.73
CA VAL A 73 6.00 7.99 18.84
C VAL A 73 4.97 7.02 19.39
N PHE A 74 5.41 5.89 19.96
CA PHE A 74 4.53 4.81 20.39
C PHE A 74 4.39 4.67 21.91
N GLY A 75 5.02 5.53 22.70
CA GLY A 75 4.91 5.50 24.16
C GLY A 75 5.57 4.27 24.77
N ILE A 76 6.70 3.86 24.21
CA ILE A 76 7.45 2.69 24.72
C ILE A 76 8.44 3.16 25.78
N GLU A 77 8.04 3.00 27.05
CA GLU A 77 8.82 3.41 28.22
C GLU A 77 9.89 2.38 28.58
N VAL A 78 10.90 2.22 27.71
CA VAL A 78 12.04 1.33 27.93
C VAL A 78 13.34 2.06 27.58
N GLU A 79 14.37 1.91 28.43
CA GLU A 79 15.69 2.48 28.16
C GLU A 79 16.38 1.78 26.97
N LEU A 80 17.32 2.48 26.33
CA LEU A 80 18.12 1.84 25.31
C LEU A 80 18.97 0.74 25.96
N TYR A 81 19.14 -0.37 25.23
CA TYR A 81 19.89 -1.57 25.62
C TYR A 81 19.24 -2.41 26.72
N ASP A 82 18.14 -1.96 27.31
CA ASP A 82 17.37 -2.76 28.25
C ASP A 82 16.56 -3.86 27.56
N THR A 83 16.46 -5.00 28.25
CA THR A 83 15.64 -6.14 27.82
C THR A 83 14.26 -6.07 28.45
N PHE A 84 13.23 -6.33 27.66
CA PHE A 84 11.84 -6.35 28.13
C PHE A 84 11.04 -7.42 27.40
N LYS A 85 9.88 -7.78 27.96
CA LYS A 85 8.92 -8.67 27.27
C LYS A 85 8.13 -7.88 26.24
N CYS A 86 8.20 -8.31 24.99
CA CYS A 86 7.43 -7.77 23.88
C CYS A 86 6.00 -8.34 23.93
N ASP A 87 5.02 -7.49 24.19
CA ASP A 87 3.61 -7.88 24.34
C ASP A 87 2.85 -7.99 23.02
N PHE A 88 3.45 -7.61 21.90
CA PHE A 88 2.85 -7.69 20.56
C PHE A 88 3.55 -8.68 19.63
N ILE A 89 4.63 -9.34 20.09
CA ILE A 89 5.31 -10.42 19.38
C ILE A 89 5.56 -11.56 20.34
N ASN A 90 5.02 -12.72 20.02
CA ASN A 90 5.26 -13.97 20.75
C ASN A 90 6.38 -14.77 20.08
N GLU A 91 7.03 -15.63 20.87
CA GLU A 91 7.84 -16.71 20.33
C GLU A 91 6.98 -17.63 19.45
N GLU A 92 7.55 -18.16 18.38
CA GLU A 92 6.87 -19.13 17.51
C GLU A 92 7.47 -20.51 17.73
N ILE A 93 6.64 -21.47 18.14
CA ILE A 93 7.03 -22.88 18.25
C ILE A 93 6.60 -23.56 16.96
N THR A 94 7.58 -24.04 16.19
CA THR A 94 7.32 -24.77 14.94
C THR A 94 7.44 -26.27 15.16
N ILE A 95 6.36 -27.00 14.85
CA ILE A 95 6.40 -28.44 14.68
C ILE A 95 6.48 -28.74 13.19
N TYR A 96 7.39 -29.62 12.80
CA TYR A 96 7.66 -29.92 11.40
C TYR A 96 7.95 -31.40 11.21
N SER A 97 7.33 -31.97 10.19
CA SER A 97 7.39 -33.40 9.90
C SER A 97 7.34 -33.65 8.38
N VAL A 98 7.83 -34.83 7.99
CA VAL A 98 7.94 -35.25 6.59
C VAL A 98 7.27 -36.61 6.42
N VAL A 99 6.46 -36.76 5.37
CA VAL A 99 5.76 -38.00 5.04
C VAL A 99 5.75 -38.24 3.53
N ASP A 100 5.39 -39.46 3.13
CA ASP A 100 5.50 -39.91 1.74
C ASP A 100 4.28 -39.54 0.90
N THR A 101 3.12 -39.29 1.51
CA THR A 101 1.87 -39.04 0.79
C THR A 101 1.10 -37.85 1.37
N SER A 102 0.32 -37.16 0.53
CA SER A 102 -0.56 -36.06 0.96
C SER A 102 -1.56 -36.51 2.03
N LYS A 103 -2.13 -37.70 1.87
CA LYS A 103 -3.11 -38.25 2.81
C LYS A 103 -2.51 -38.48 4.19
N ASP A 104 -1.28 -38.98 4.24
CA ASP A 104 -0.57 -39.14 5.52
C ASP A 104 -0.25 -37.77 6.13
N ALA A 105 0.06 -36.76 5.33
CA ALA A 105 0.35 -35.41 5.82
C ALA A 105 -0.89 -34.79 6.46
N GLU A 106 -2.04 -34.87 5.78
CA GLU A 106 -3.32 -34.37 6.28
C GLU A 106 -3.75 -35.10 7.56
N TYR A 107 -3.63 -36.44 7.58
CA TYR A 107 -3.97 -37.23 8.75
C TYR A 107 -3.09 -36.88 9.96
N ARG A 108 -1.77 -36.83 9.76
CA ARG A 108 -0.80 -36.52 10.82
C ARG A 108 -0.90 -35.08 11.32
N LEU A 109 -1.06 -34.13 10.42
CA LEU A 109 -1.31 -32.73 10.78
C LEU A 109 -2.53 -32.65 11.71
N LYS A 110 -3.64 -33.30 11.35
CA LYS A 110 -4.85 -33.31 12.16
C LYS A 110 -4.66 -34.00 13.51
N GLU A 111 -3.93 -35.12 13.56
CA GLU A 111 -3.57 -35.76 14.83
C GLU A 111 -2.77 -34.81 15.73
N GLU A 112 -1.70 -34.21 15.20
CA GLU A 112 -0.84 -33.30 15.98
C GLU A 112 -1.60 -32.04 16.43
N VAL A 113 -2.45 -31.46 15.58
CA VAL A 113 -3.32 -30.33 15.94
C VAL A 113 -4.26 -30.69 17.10
N ASN A 114 -4.83 -31.90 17.10
CA ASN A 114 -5.67 -32.36 18.22
C ASN A 114 -4.87 -32.57 19.52
N GLU A 115 -3.61 -33.01 19.42
CA GLU A 115 -2.73 -33.16 20.58
C GLU A 115 -2.31 -31.81 21.20
N LEU A 116 -2.45 -30.72 20.44
CA LEU A 116 -2.13 -29.34 20.87
C LEU A 116 -3.33 -28.61 21.50
N GLU A 117 -4.29 -29.34 22.06
CA GLU A 117 -5.49 -28.79 22.69
C GLU A 117 -5.16 -27.63 23.66
N GLY A 118 -5.86 -26.51 23.50
CA GLY A 118 -5.67 -25.30 24.31
C GLY A 118 -4.47 -24.42 23.92
N LYS A 119 -3.70 -24.81 22.89
CA LYS A 119 -2.67 -23.95 22.29
C LYS A 119 -3.26 -23.12 21.15
N GLU A 120 -2.78 -21.88 21.01
CA GLU A 120 -3.16 -21.01 19.90
C GLU A 120 -2.28 -21.34 18.68
N ILE A 121 -2.90 -21.90 17.65
CA ILE A 121 -2.24 -22.22 16.38
C ILE A 121 -2.28 -20.98 15.49
N ILE A 122 -1.10 -20.57 15.03
CA ILE A 122 -0.88 -19.40 14.17
C ILE A 122 -1.03 -19.78 12.69
N ASP A 123 -0.50 -20.95 12.31
CA ASP A 123 -0.46 -21.39 10.91
C ASP A 123 -0.32 -22.91 10.79
N GLU A 124 -0.90 -23.46 9.73
CA GLU A 124 -0.84 -24.87 9.36
C GLU A 124 -0.58 -24.96 7.86
N THR A 125 0.51 -25.63 7.48
CA THR A 125 0.91 -25.70 6.07
C THR A 125 1.27 -27.13 5.69
N ILE A 126 0.84 -27.56 4.50
CA ILE A 126 1.31 -28.77 3.83
C ILE A 126 1.90 -28.36 2.48
N GLU A 127 3.13 -28.78 2.21
CA GLU A 127 3.83 -28.51 0.97
C GLU A 127 4.48 -29.78 0.40
N GLU A 128 4.34 -30.01 -0.90
CA GLU A 128 5.10 -31.05 -1.59
C GLU A 128 6.47 -30.52 -2.01
N ARG A 129 7.56 -31.19 -1.61
CA ARG A 129 8.90 -30.93 -2.13
C ARG A 129 9.63 -32.25 -2.35
N PHE A 130 10.38 -32.35 -3.46
CA PHE A 130 11.19 -33.53 -3.77
C PHE A 130 10.43 -34.88 -3.72
N GLY A 131 9.14 -34.88 -4.10
CA GLY A 131 8.28 -36.08 -4.05
C GLY A 131 7.94 -36.56 -2.63
N LYS A 132 8.07 -35.68 -1.63
CA LYS A 132 7.65 -35.88 -0.24
C LYS A 132 6.73 -34.74 0.18
N TYR A 133 5.91 -35.01 1.18
CA TYR A 133 4.99 -34.03 1.77
C TYR A 133 5.52 -33.59 3.12
N PHE A 134 5.67 -32.28 3.26
CA PHE A 134 6.13 -31.63 4.47
C PHE A 134 4.93 -30.94 5.10
N TYR A 135 4.68 -31.20 6.37
CA TYR A 135 3.67 -30.45 7.10
C TYR A 135 4.31 -29.70 8.27
N LYS A 136 3.73 -28.52 8.54
CA LYS A 136 4.21 -27.56 9.51
C LYS A 136 3.03 -27.04 10.34
N ILE A 137 3.21 -27.01 11.66
CA ILE A 137 2.30 -26.34 12.59
C ILE A 137 3.10 -25.24 13.28
N ILE A 138 2.59 -24.01 13.29
CA ILE A 138 3.16 -22.90 14.06
C ILE A 138 2.24 -22.61 15.22
N ILE A 139 2.79 -22.62 16.43
CA ILE A 139 2.06 -22.40 17.68
C ILE A 139 2.59 -21.12 18.32
N LYS A 140 1.69 -20.35 18.90
CA LYS A 140 2.03 -19.18 19.72
C LYS A 140 2.67 -19.61 21.04
N GLY A 141 3.88 -19.13 21.26
CA GLY A 141 4.62 -19.28 22.51
C GLY A 141 4.42 -18.09 23.45
N GLU A 142 5.33 -17.98 24.41
CA GLU A 142 5.38 -16.86 25.36
C GLU A 142 5.71 -15.53 24.67
N PRO A 143 5.43 -14.37 25.29
CA PRO A 143 5.91 -13.08 24.82
C PRO A 143 7.42 -13.10 24.57
N ALA A 144 7.85 -12.71 23.37
CA ALA A 144 9.26 -12.70 23.01
C ALA A 144 10.03 -11.64 23.80
N ILE A 145 11.35 -11.79 23.92
CA ILE A 145 12.20 -10.79 24.57
C ILE A 145 12.66 -9.78 23.52
N ALA A 146 12.58 -8.51 23.86
CA ALA A 146 13.02 -7.44 22.98
C ALA A 146 14.04 -6.50 23.64
N THR A 147 14.81 -5.84 22.80
CA THR A 147 15.81 -4.84 23.17
C THR A 147 15.83 -3.73 22.13
N ILE A 148 15.85 -2.48 22.59
CA ILE A 148 15.94 -1.30 21.71
C ILE A 148 17.38 -0.82 21.70
N TYR A 149 17.98 -0.55 20.55
CA TYR A 149 19.33 -0.03 20.47
C TYR A 149 19.53 0.86 19.26
N HIS A 150 20.58 1.69 19.33
CA HIS A 150 21.04 2.48 18.21
C HIS A 150 21.90 1.62 17.27
N ASN A 151 21.50 1.52 16.02
CA ASN A 151 22.27 0.87 14.96
C ASN A 151 23.15 1.89 14.26
N ASP A 152 24.41 2.01 14.70
CA ASP A 152 25.36 3.00 14.19
C ASP A 152 25.58 2.92 12.68
N LYS A 153 25.59 1.70 12.11
CA LYS A 153 25.80 1.51 10.66
C LYS A 153 24.65 2.04 9.82
N LYS A 154 23.43 1.98 10.34
CA LYS A 154 22.21 2.43 9.66
C LYS A 154 21.73 3.80 10.14
N GLU A 155 22.41 4.37 11.14
CA GLU A 155 22.00 5.57 11.87
C GLU A 155 20.51 5.51 12.23
N SER A 156 20.09 4.42 12.85
CA SER A 156 18.67 4.16 13.13
C SER A 156 18.45 3.53 14.48
N ILE A 157 17.35 3.88 15.14
CA ILE A 157 16.88 3.18 16.34
C ILE A 157 16.05 1.98 15.89
N VAL A 158 16.36 0.80 16.42
CA VAL A 158 15.72 -0.46 16.03
C VAL A 158 15.30 -1.26 17.26
N LEU A 159 14.18 -1.95 17.12
CA LEU A 159 13.70 -2.95 18.06
C LEU A 159 14.18 -4.33 17.59
N ASN A 160 15.11 -4.93 18.32
CA ASN A 160 15.41 -6.35 18.14
C ASN A 160 14.50 -7.19 19.00
N VAL A 161 13.90 -8.19 18.39
CA VAL A 161 13.04 -9.16 19.07
C VAL A 161 13.64 -10.53 18.89
N GLY A 162 13.70 -11.29 19.97
CA GLY A 162 14.43 -12.54 20.06
C GLY A 162 14.03 -13.39 21.26
N GLY A 163 14.72 -14.51 21.42
CA GLY A 163 14.62 -15.37 22.60
C GLY A 163 15.98 -15.53 23.27
N ILE A 164 16.01 -15.93 24.54
CA ILE A 164 17.26 -16.25 25.23
C ILE A 164 17.52 -17.75 25.09
N SER A 165 18.65 -18.10 24.49
CA SER A 165 19.12 -19.49 24.39
C SER A 165 20.54 -19.58 24.95
N ASN A 166 20.74 -20.40 25.99
CA ASN A 166 22.03 -20.58 26.67
C ASN A 166 22.67 -19.26 27.14
N GLY A 167 21.86 -18.31 27.64
CA GLY A 167 22.34 -17.00 28.06
C GLY A 167 22.69 -16.05 26.91
N VAL A 168 22.42 -16.42 25.65
CA VAL A 168 22.63 -15.58 24.47
C VAL A 168 21.29 -15.23 23.83
N THR A 169 21.05 -13.93 23.64
CA THR A 169 19.87 -13.44 22.91
C THR A 169 20.00 -13.80 21.43
N ARG A 170 19.14 -14.68 20.93
CA ARG A 170 18.97 -14.96 19.51
C ARG A 170 17.94 -13.99 18.95
N ILE A 171 18.40 -13.05 18.13
CA ILE A 171 17.54 -12.07 17.47
C ILE A 171 16.82 -12.77 16.31
N TYR A 172 15.48 -12.78 16.36
CA TYR A 172 14.62 -13.25 15.28
C TYR A 172 14.33 -12.13 14.29
N TYR A 173 14.08 -10.92 14.80
CA TYR A 173 13.60 -9.77 14.03
C TYR A 173 14.31 -8.49 14.43
N SER A 174 14.47 -7.57 13.48
CA SER A 174 14.94 -6.20 13.72
C SER A 174 13.97 -5.26 13.00
N LEU A 175 13.20 -4.51 13.77
CA LEU A 175 12.13 -3.64 13.30
C LEU A 175 12.54 -2.18 13.46
N ASP A 176 12.36 -1.38 12.41
CA ASP A 176 12.55 0.08 12.48
C ASP A 176 11.21 0.82 12.66
N ILE A 177 11.27 2.15 12.75
CA ILE A 177 10.08 2.98 12.94
C ILE A 177 9.00 2.78 11.87
N PHE A 178 9.38 2.49 10.62
CA PHE A 178 8.39 2.23 9.56
C PHE A 178 7.70 0.90 9.78
N ASP A 179 8.44 -0.12 10.21
CA ASP A 179 7.88 -1.44 10.51
C ASP A 179 6.88 -1.36 11.67
N LEU A 180 7.28 -0.69 12.76
CA LEU A 180 6.41 -0.47 13.92
C LEU A 180 5.18 0.36 13.57
N TYR A 181 5.32 1.41 12.74
CA TYR A 181 4.19 2.21 12.30
C TYR A 181 3.21 1.39 11.45
N GLN A 182 3.70 0.56 10.51
CA GLN A 182 2.85 -0.33 9.73
C GLN A 182 2.09 -1.33 10.62
N ILE A 183 2.77 -1.92 11.60
CA ILE A 183 2.17 -2.89 12.54
C ILE A 183 1.10 -2.22 13.41
N PHE A 184 1.44 -1.11 14.08
CA PHE A 184 0.54 -0.50 15.05
C PHE A 184 -0.61 0.29 14.41
N MET A 185 -0.36 0.90 13.24
CA MET A 185 -1.36 1.72 12.55
C MET A 185 -2.15 0.95 11.49
N HIS A 186 -1.81 -0.32 11.23
CA HIS A 186 -2.44 -1.17 10.21
C HIS A 186 -2.45 -0.53 8.82
N CYS A 187 -1.28 -0.05 8.40
CA CYS A 187 -1.13 0.67 7.14
C CYS A 187 0.00 0.08 6.30
N ASP A 188 0.03 0.42 5.01
CA ASP A 188 1.14 0.07 4.14
C ASP A 188 2.37 0.97 4.38
N TYR A 189 3.52 0.58 3.81
CA TYR A 189 4.78 1.31 3.93
C TYR A 189 4.70 2.77 3.46
N TYR A 190 3.97 3.06 2.39
CA TYR A 190 3.89 4.41 1.84
C TYR A 190 2.97 5.30 2.67
N GLN A 191 1.91 4.74 3.25
CA GLN A 191 1.09 5.40 4.25
C GLN A 191 1.91 5.72 5.51
N ALA A 192 2.71 4.76 5.99
CA ALA A 192 3.62 4.99 7.11
C ALA A 192 4.62 6.10 6.81
N LEU A 193 5.21 6.09 5.62
CA LEU A 193 6.12 7.14 5.17
C LEU A 193 5.46 8.52 5.13
N GLY A 194 4.28 8.63 4.51
CA GLY A 194 3.55 9.89 4.46
C GLY A 194 3.17 10.42 5.84
N GLY A 195 2.65 9.54 6.71
CA GLY A 195 2.28 9.87 8.08
C GLY A 195 3.47 10.31 8.93
N LEU A 196 4.61 9.62 8.83
CA LEU A 196 5.83 9.99 9.55
C LEU A 196 6.46 11.28 9.01
N CYS A 197 6.42 11.53 7.70
CA CYS A 197 6.83 12.83 7.15
C CYS A 197 5.97 13.98 7.71
N GLU A 198 4.64 13.81 7.75
CA GLU A 198 3.72 14.82 8.29
C GLU A 198 3.95 15.07 9.79
N LEU A 199 4.18 13.99 10.54
CA LEU A 199 4.42 14.04 11.98
C LEU A 199 5.76 14.69 12.32
N ALA A 200 6.80 14.44 11.51
CA ALA A 200 8.14 15.02 11.68
C ALA A 200 8.32 16.38 10.97
N ASP A 201 7.27 16.91 10.34
CA ASP A 201 7.31 18.13 9.53
C ASP A 201 8.45 18.14 8.50
N ILE A 202 8.51 17.06 7.70
CA ILE A 202 9.45 16.90 6.59
C ILE A 202 8.71 17.15 5.28
N ASN A 203 9.15 18.18 4.55
CA ASN A 203 8.62 18.53 3.24
C ASN A 203 9.54 18.00 2.15
N VAL A 204 9.01 17.16 1.26
CA VAL A 204 9.77 16.58 0.14
C VAL A 204 9.50 17.40 -1.13
N THR A 205 10.50 18.14 -1.61
CA THR A 205 10.35 19.10 -2.72
C THR A 205 9.90 18.44 -4.02
N GLU A 206 10.41 17.24 -4.36
CA GLU A 206 9.99 16.52 -5.58
C GLU A 206 8.50 16.13 -5.56
N LEU A 207 7.93 15.91 -4.38
CA LEU A 207 6.51 15.61 -4.23
C LEU A 207 5.67 16.88 -4.12
N LYS A 208 6.25 18.00 -3.64
CA LYS A 208 5.56 19.29 -3.52
C LYS A 208 5.07 19.79 -4.88
N ALA A 209 5.93 19.78 -5.90
CA ALA A 209 5.53 20.22 -7.25
C ALA A 209 4.34 19.42 -7.81
N ILE A 210 4.30 18.11 -7.57
CA ILE A 210 3.18 17.25 -7.99
C ILE A 210 1.93 17.52 -7.16
N ARG A 211 2.08 17.73 -5.85
CA ARG A 211 0.98 18.08 -4.95
C ARG A 211 0.34 19.41 -5.36
N ASP A 212 1.17 20.41 -5.63
CA ASP A 212 0.73 21.75 -6.05
C ASP A 212 -0.03 21.65 -7.39
N LYS A 213 0.51 20.94 -8.39
CA LYS A 213 -0.20 20.68 -9.65
C LYS A 213 -1.57 20.02 -9.43
N TYR A 214 -1.66 19.00 -8.57
CA TYR A 214 -2.95 18.34 -8.31
C TYR A 214 -3.93 19.24 -7.57
N ASN A 215 -3.46 20.08 -6.65
CA ASN A 215 -4.30 21.06 -5.97
C ASN A 215 -4.78 22.17 -6.91
N GLU A 216 -3.94 22.62 -7.84
CA GLU A 216 -4.32 23.56 -8.89
C GLU A 216 -5.35 22.94 -9.82
N ASN A 217 -5.15 21.70 -10.27
CA ASN A 217 -6.14 20.94 -11.04
C ASN A 217 -7.48 20.79 -10.28
N LEU A 218 -7.41 20.53 -8.97
CA LEU A 218 -8.61 20.48 -8.12
C LEU A 218 -9.32 21.83 -8.13
N ASN A 219 -8.62 22.94 -7.92
CA ASN A 219 -9.18 24.28 -7.95
C ASN A 219 -9.79 24.61 -9.32
N PHE A 220 -9.09 24.26 -10.40
CA PHE A 220 -9.54 24.45 -11.78
C PHE A 220 -10.87 23.73 -12.05
N ILE A 221 -10.98 22.45 -11.69
CA ILE A 221 -12.25 21.69 -11.84
C ILE A 221 -13.32 22.16 -10.86
N SER A 222 -12.94 22.67 -9.69
CA SER A 222 -13.87 23.18 -8.68
C SER A 222 -14.62 24.42 -9.14
N ALA A 223 -14.00 25.25 -9.98
CA ALA A 223 -14.66 26.37 -10.64
C ALA A 223 -15.79 25.91 -11.60
N GLY A 224 -15.79 24.65 -11.98
CA GLY A 224 -16.75 24.04 -12.89
C GLY A 224 -16.42 24.29 -14.35
N ILE A 225 -17.15 23.61 -15.24
CA ILE A 225 -17.05 23.82 -16.68
C ILE A 225 -18.12 24.82 -17.10
N GLU A 226 -17.73 25.94 -17.70
CA GLU A 226 -18.67 26.94 -18.20
C GLU A 226 -19.42 26.41 -19.43
N LYS A 227 -20.74 26.17 -19.30
CA LYS A 227 -21.58 25.69 -20.41
C LYS A 227 -21.57 26.62 -21.64
N SER A 228 -21.42 27.93 -21.43
CA SER A 228 -21.35 28.92 -22.52
C SER A 228 -20.08 28.78 -23.36
N LYS A 229 -18.96 28.37 -22.76
CA LYS A 229 -17.67 28.21 -23.44
C LYS A 229 -17.43 26.79 -23.95
N TYR A 230 -17.86 25.78 -23.19
CA TYR A 230 -17.64 24.36 -23.48
C TYR A 230 -18.94 23.57 -23.43
N PRO A 231 -19.89 23.81 -24.36
CA PRO A 231 -21.24 23.26 -24.27
C PRO A 231 -21.27 21.73 -24.36
N TYR A 232 -20.42 21.14 -25.20
CA TYR A 232 -20.40 19.68 -25.42
C TYR A 232 -19.72 18.98 -24.24
N LEU A 233 -18.61 19.53 -23.77
CA LEU A 233 -17.91 19.01 -22.59
C LEU A 233 -18.79 19.10 -21.35
N TYR A 234 -19.51 20.22 -21.17
CA TYR A 234 -20.45 20.37 -20.07
C TYR A 234 -21.54 19.29 -20.10
N GLU A 235 -22.08 18.99 -21.28
CA GLU A 235 -23.09 17.94 -21.43
C GLU A 235 -22.54 16.53 -21.12
N VAL A 236 -21.31 16.22 -21.55
CA VAL A 236 -20.67 14.91 -21.31
C VAL A 236 -20.21 14.76 -19.86
N LEU A 237 -19.50 15.75 -19.33
CA LEU A 237 -18.69 15.62 -18.12
C LEU A 237 -19.29 16.33 -16.91
N GLY A 238 -20.21 17.27 -17.07
CA GLY A 238 -20.69 18.14 -15.99
C GLY A 238 -21.17 17.38 -14.74
N LYS A 239 -21.98 16.32 -14.91
CA LYS A 239 -22.45 15.46 -13.80
C LYS A 239 -21.39 14.47 -13.27
N HIS A 240 -20.27 14.35 -13.97
CA HIS A 240 -19.18 13.41 -13.68
C HIS A 240 -17.92 14.11 -13.16
N LEU A 241 -17.88 15.45 -13.09
CA LEU A 241 -16.76 16.21 -12.52
C LEU A 241 -16.38 15.77 -11.11
N VAL A 242 -17.37 15.38 -10.29
CA VAL A 242 -17.13 14.84 -8.94
C VAL A 242 -16.22 13.60 -8.98
N LYS A 243 -16.32 12.77 -10.03
CA LYS A 243 -15.48 11.58 -10.21
C LYS A 243 -14.05 11.93 -10.63
N VAL A 244 -13.87 12.95 -11.46
CA VAL A 244 -12.52 13.49 -11.79
C VAL A 244 -11.85 14.03 -10.53
N ARG A 245 -12.60 14.83 -9.74
CA ARG A 245 -12.11 15.35 -8.44
C ARG A 245 -11.70 14.22 -7.50
N LEU A 246 -12.47 13.14 -7.45
CA LEU A 246 -12.13 12.00 -6.61
C LEU A 246 -10.81 11.34 -7.02
N ILE A 247 -10.54 11.17 -8.32
CA ILE A 247 -9.24 10.65 -8.78
C ILE A 247 -8.09 11.57 -8.36
N LEU A 248 -8.25 12.89 -8.52
CA LEU A 248 -7.24 13.87 -8.08
C LEU A 248 -7.00 13.79 -6.56
N VAL A 249 -8.07 13.72 -5.76
CA VAL A 249 -7.96 13.58 -4.30
C VAL A 249 -7.21 12.31 -3.91
N GLU A 250 -7.55 11.17 -4.51
CA GLU A 250 -6.83 9.91 -4.22
C GLU A 250 -5.37 9.97 -4.70
N SER A 251 -5.09 10.66 -5.81
CA SER A 251 -3.72 10.88 -6.31
C SER A 251 -2.86 11.72 -5.37
N VAL A 252 -3.45 12.73 -4.71
CA VAL A 252 -2.77 13.51 -3.66
C VAL A 252 -2.49 12.64 -2.43
N LYS A 253 -3.47 11.84 -2.00
CA LYS A 253 -3.31 10.95 -0.84
C LYS A 253 -2.23 9.88 -1.06
N SER A 254 -2.13 9.36 -2.28
CA SER A 254 -1.17 8.32 -2.64
C SER A 254 0.16 8.87 -3.17
N ILE A 255 0.47 10.15 -3.01
CA ILE A 255 1.61 10.78 -3.70
C ILE A 255 2.96 10.06 -3.48
N TYR A 256 3.15 9.44 -2.32
CA TYR A 256 4.35 8.65 -1.99
C TYR A 256 4.45 7.31 -2.75
N THR A 257 3.37 6.84 -3.38
CA THR A 257 3.36 5.63 -4.22
C THR A 257 3.67 5.94 -5.68
N HIS A 258 3.78 7.22 -6.06
CA HIS A 258 3.97 7.62 -7.44
C HIS A 258 5.34 7.16 -7.94
N LYS A 259 5.35 6.68 -9.18
CA LYS A 259 6.57 6.18 -9.83
C LYS A 259 6.81 6.93 -11.14
N PRO A 260 8.07 7.13 -11.53
CA PRO A 260 8.39 7.71 -12.82
C PRO A 260 7.91 6.76 -13.95
N ASP A 261 7.20 7.33 -14.92
CA ASP A 261 6.93 6.67 -16.20
C ASP A 261 8.20 6.62 -17.08
N ILE A 262 8.07 6.07 -18.29
CA ILE A 262 9.16 6.03 -19.29
C ILE A 262 9.72 7.43 -19.66
N ASN A 263 8.96 8.49 -19.42
CA ASN A 263 9.34 9.89 -19.68
C ASN A 263 9.81 10.60 -18.39
N ASN A 264 10.07 9.85 -17.32
CA ASN A 264 10.46 10.37 -16.01
C ASN A 264 9.42 11.30 -15.35
N ARG A 265 8.13 11.13 -15.68
CA ARG A 265 7.01 11.85 -15.06
C ARG A 265 6.40 10.99 -13.95
N LEU A 266 6.22 11.57 -12.76
CA LEU A 266 5.58 10.88 -11.64
C LEU A 266 4.11 10.59 -11.96
N SER A 267 3.76 9.29 -11.95
CA SER A 267 2.46 8.78 -12.36
C SER A 267 1.72 8.12 -11.20
N PHE A 268 0.41 8.38 -11.14
CA PHE A 268 -0.53 7.79 -10.20
C PHE A 268 -0.83 6.36 -10.60
N SER A 269 -0.64 5.42 -9.68
CA SER A 269 -0.90 3.98 -9.93
C SER A 269 -2.13 3.54 -9.16
N ALA A 270 -3.15 3.05 -9.85
CA ALA A 270 -4.36 2.54 -9.22
C ALA A 270 -4.96 1.36 -9.99
N SER A 271 -5.51 0.39 -9.24
CA SER A 271 -6.36 -0.63 -9.83
C SER A 271 -7.77 -0.07 -10.05
N ILE A 272 -8.47 -0.59 -11.06
CA ILE A 272 -9.87 -0.22 -11.30
C ILE A 272 -10.76 -0.63 -10.12
N ARG A 273 -10.39 -1.72 -9.41
CA ARG A 273 -11.08 -2.15 -8.18
C ARG A 273 -10.97 -1.11 -7.07
N TYR A 274 -9.77 -0.59 -6.83
CA TYR A 274 -9.55 0.47 -5.86
C TYR A 274 -10.38 1.73 -6.17
N LEU A 275 -10.38 2.17 -7.44
CA LEU A 275 -11.19 3.32 -7.85
C LEU A 275 -12.70 3.05 -7.73
N SER A 276 -13.12 1.82 -8.00
CA SER A 276 -14.52 1.36 -7.89
C SER A 276 -15.03 1.41 -6.46
N GLU A 277 -14.23 0.98 -5.49
CA GLU A 277 -14.54 1.08 -4.06
C GLU A 277 -14.63 2.55 -3.60
N ARG A 278 -13.72 3.41 -4.06
CA ARG A 278 -13.73 4.84 -3.71
C ARG A 278 -14.88 5.61 -4.35
N MET A 279 -15.29 5.23 -5.56
CA MET A 279 -16.41 5.85 -6.27
C MET A 279 -17.79 5.29 -5.88
N ASP A 280 -17.84 4.19 -5.12
CA ASP A 280 -19.06 3.43 -4.82
C ASP A 280 -19.83 3.02 -6.08
N MET A 281 -19.12 2.38 -7.02
CA MET A 281 -19.64 2.05 -8.35
C MET A 281 -19.13 0.70 -8.84
N GLY A 282 -19.87 0.02 -9.71
CA GLY A 282 -19.43 -1.22 -10.34
C GLY A 282 -18.18 -1.05 -11.22
N LEU A 283 -17.32 -2.09 -11.24
CA LEU A 283 -16.05 -2.11 -11.98
C LEU A 283 -16.17 -1.65 -13.44
N ALA A 284 -17.14 -2.19 -14.17
CA ALA A 284 -17.35 -1.86 -15.58
C ALA A 284 -17.73 -0.38 -15.79
N THR A 285 -18.50 0.20 -14.88
CA THR A 285 -18.89 1.61 -14.97
C THR A 285 -17.71 2.53 -14.64
N VAL A 286 -16.88 2.17 -13.67
CA VAL A 286 -15.65 2.90 -13.34
C VAL A 286 -14.65 2.81 -14.49
N GLN A 287 -14.48 1.64 -15.10
CA GLN A 287 -13.67 1.46 -16.29
C GLN A 287 -14.12 2.41 -17.42
N ASN A 288 -15.42 2.48 -17.69
CA ASN A 288 -15.96 3.41 -18.69
C ASN A 288 -15.68 4.88 -18.32
N CYS A 289 -15.82 5.25 -17.05
CA CYS A 289 -15.50 6.62 -16.59
C CYS A 289 -14.02 6.95 -16.82
N VAL A 290 -13.11 6.05 -16.43
CA VAL A 290 -11.66 6.20 -16.63
C VAL A 290 -11.33 6.28 -18.12
N SER A 291 -11.90 5.43 -18.96
CA SER A 291 -11.72 5.47 -20.42
C SER A 291 -12.21 6.80 -21.02
N ALA A 292 -13.33 7.33 -20.53
CA ALA A 292 -13.81 8.65 -20.96
C ALA A 292 -12.87 9.78 -20.49
N PHE A 293 -12.30 9.70 -19.29
CA PHE A 293 -11.34 10.70 -18.81
C PHE A 293 -10.02 10.65 -19.56
N LEU A 294 -9.57 9.46 -19.96
CA LEU A 294 -8.44 9.26 -20.88
C LEU A 294 -8.73 9.89 -22.25
N LEU A 295 -9.91 9.61 -22.81
CA LEU A 295 -10.34 10.14 -24.10
C LEU A 295 -10.42 11.69 -24.11
N LEU A 296 -10.93 12.27 -23.02
CA LEU A 296 -11.06 13.71 -22.84
C LEU A 296 -9.75 14.40 -22.43
N GLY A 297 -8.66 13.65 -22.18
CA GLY A 297 -7.35 14.20 -21.84
C GLY A 297 -7.16 14.59 -20.37
N PHE A 298 -8.10 14.27 -19.47
CA PHE A 298 -7.94 14.51 -18.03
C PHE A 298 -6.97 13.52 -17.37
N LEU A 299 -6.69 12.40 -18.05
CA LEU A 299 -5.72 11.37 -17.68
C LEU A 299 -4.95 10.95 -18.94
N GLU A 300 -3.72 10.50 -18.76
CA GLU A 300 -2.92 9.81 -19.77
C GLU A 300 -2.53 8.44 -19.24
N LYS A 301 -2.72 7.39 -20.04
CA LYS A 301 -2.24 6.05 -19.68
C LYS A 301 -0.73 5.98 -19.94
N THR A 302 0.03 5.50 -18.96
CA THR A 302 1.50 5.44 -19.05
C THR A 302 2.02 4.06 -18.69
N GLU A 303 3.13 3.66 -19.30
CA GLU A 303 3.90 2.49 -18.87
C GLU A 303 4.91 2.90 -17.79
N ILE A 304 5.00 2.10 -16.73
CA ILE A 304 6.06 2.23 -15.74
C ILE A 304 7.20 1.32 -16.15
N SER A 305 8.43 1.83 -16.06
CA SER A 305 9.66 1.14 -16.46
C SER A 305 9.86 -0.27 -15.86
N LYS A 306 9.18 -0.61 -14.75
CA LYS A 306 9.19 -1.94 -14.11
C LYS A 306 7.87 -2.19 -13.35
N SER A 307 6.90 -2.85 -13.97
CA SER A 307 5.67 -3.30 -13.30
C SER A 307 5.44 -4.80 -13.50
N ASN A 308 5.41 -5.55 -12.40
CA ASN A 308 5.00 -6.96 -12.39
C ASN A 308 3.50 -7.13 -12.07
N PHE A 309 2.74 -6.04 -11.94
CA PHE A 309 1.35 -6.07 -11.49
C PHE A 309 0.41 -6.01 -12.71
N LYS A 310 -0.18 -7.15 -13.07
CA LYS A 310 -1.08 -7.27 -14.24
C LYS A 310 -2.39 -6.47 -14.11
N ASP A 311 -2.78 -6.09 -12.89
CA ASP A 311 -4.09 -5.45 -12.60
C ASP A 311 -4.01 -3.97 -12.19
N ILE A 312 -2.82 -3.36 -12.23
CA ILE A 312 -2.62 -1.94 -11.86
C ILE A 312 -2.44 -1.11 -13.13
N THR A 313 -3.29 -0.10 -13.30
CA THR A 313 -3.14 0.88 -14.38
C THR A 313 -2.41 2.11 -13.84
N CYS A 314 -1.54 2.69 -14.66
CA CYS A 314 -0.75 3.85 -14.30
C CYS A 314 -1.19 5.04 -15.16
N PHE A 315 -1.43 6.15 -14.48
CA PHE A 315 -1.98 7.36 -15.05
C PHE A 315 -1.04 8.54 -14.79
N TYR A 316 -0.60 9.19 -15.85
CA TYR A 316 -0.11 10.56 -15.74
C TYR A 316 -1.33 11.50 -15.73
N ILE A 317 -1.30 12.47 -14.82
CA ILE A 317 -2.34 13.50 -14.72
C ILE A 317 -1.71 14.80 -15.23
N PRO A 318 -2.15 15.31 -16.40
CA PRO A 318 -1.65 16.56 -16.95
C PRO A 318 -2.08 17.75 -16.09
N GLU A 319 -1.44 18.90 -16.30
CA GLU A 319 -1.93 20.17 -15.78
C GLU A 319 -3.24 20.54 -16.48
N TYR A 320 -4.21 21.04 -15.73
CA TYR A 320 -5.52 21.39 -16.25
C TYR A 320 -5.54 22.89 -16.57
N ASP A 321 -5.57 23.18 -17.86
CA ASP A 321 -5.59 24.53 -18.40
C ASP A 321 -6.75 24.73 -19.39
N GLU A 322 -6.84 25.94 -19.93
CA GLU A 322 -7.86 26.27 -20.93
C GLU A 322 -7.72 25.45 -22.21
N ASN A 323 -6.48 25.12 -22.62
CA ASN A 323 -6.23 24.32 -23.83
C ASN A 323 -6.76 22.90 -23.69
N LEU A 324 -6.62 22.29 -22.50
CA LEU A 324 -7.19 21.00 -22.19
C LEU A 324 -8.71 21.03 -22.35
N LEU A 325 -9.39 22.04 -21.80
CA LEU A 325 -10.86 22.17 -21.94
C LEU A 325 -11.29 22.38 -23.39
N ILE A 326 -10.57 23.20 -24.17
CA ILE A 326 -10.84 23.41 -25.60
C ILE A 326 -10.73 22.09 -26.37
N ASN A 327 -9.69 21.30 -26.12
CA ASN A 327 -9.50 20.02 -26.80
C ASN A 327 -10.52 18.98 -26.32
N ALA A 328 -10.80 18.94 -25.02
CA ALA A 328 -11.82 18.07 -24.45
C ALA A 328 -13.21 18.37 -25.00
N ASP A 329 -13.57 19.64 -25.25
CA ASP A 329 -14.84 20.03 -25.86
C ASP A 329 -14.96 19.58 -27.32
N LYS A 330 -13.88 19.65 -28.10
CA LYS A 330 -13.85 19.09 -29.46
C LYS A 330 -14.07 17.58 -29.46
N ILE A 331 -13.44 16.86 -28.54
CA ILE A 331 -13.63 15.41 -28.39
C ILE A 331 -15.04 15.10 -27.90
N ALA A 332 -15.55 15.85 -26.91
CA ALA A 332 -16.91 15.71 -26.41
C ALA A 332 -17.95 15.93 -27.52
N LYS A 333 -17.72 16.89 -28.41
CA LYS A 333 -18.55 17.08 -29.60
C LYS A 333 -18.62 15.79 -30.43
N ILE A 334 -17.48 15.16 -30.74
CA ILE A 334 -17.43 13.89 -31.49
C ILE A 334 -18.11 12.75 -30.71
N MET A 335 -17.96 12.70 -29.38
CA MET A 335 -18.64 11.71 -28.53
C MET A 335 -20.17 11.82 -28.66
N LEU A 336 -20.69 13.04 -28.71
CA LEU A 336 -22.12 13.35 -28.81
C LEU A 336 -22.65 13.29 -30.25
N ASP A 337 -21.81 13.53 -31.25
CA ASP A 337 -22.20 13.66 -32.66
C ASP A 337 -22.65 12.32 -33.24
N THR A 338 -23.96 12.16 -33.47
CA THR A 338 -24.55 10.98 -34.13
C THR A 338 -25.83 11.37 -34.83
N GLU A 339 -26.07 10.81 -36.02
CA GLU A 339 -27.32 10.99 -36.77
C GLU A 339 -28.55 10.36 -36.06
N ASP A 340 -28.36 9.32 -35.22
CA ASP A 340 -29.47 8.49 -34.70
C ASP A 340 -29.56 8.33 -33.16
N ASN A 341 -28.84 9.12 -32.35
CA ASN A 341 -28.79 9.05 -30.87
C ASN A 341 -28.40 7.68 -30.25
N LYS A 342 -28.38 6.59 -31.01
CA LYS A 342 -28.11 5.21 -30.55
C LYS A 342 -26.63 4.93 -30.30
N ASN A 343 -25.73 5.73 -30.90
CA ASN A 343 -24.28 5.56 -30.81
C ASN A 343 -23.61 6.67 -29.97
N LYS A 344 -24.38 7.39 -29.16
CA LYS A 344 -23.86 8.47 -28.30
C LYS A 344 -22.96 7.88 -27.22
N ILE A 345 -21.71 8.35 -27.17
CA ILE A 345 -20.77 7.95 -26.13
C ILE A 345 -20.97 8.89 -24.94
N THR A 346 -21.19 8.31 -23.75
CA THR A 346 -21.28 9.05 -22.48
C THR A 346 -20.18 8.57 -21.55
N VAL A 347 -19.87 9.33 -20.50
CA VAL A 347 -18.86 8.93 -19.50
C VAL A 347 -19.14 7.54 -18.92
N SER A 348 -20.42 7.20 -18.68
CA SER A 348 -20.82 5.87 -18.19
C SER A 348 -20.83 4.75 -19.25
N LYS A 349 -20.71 5.10 -20.54
CA LYS A 349 -20.80 4.18 -21.69
C LYS A 349 -19.69 4.49 -22.71
N CYS A 350 -18.45 4.41 -22.27
CA CYS A 350 -17.26 4.59 -23.10
C CYS A 350 -16.51 3.26 -23.20
N SER A 351 -17.01 2.38 -24.08
CA SER A 351 -16.42 1.05 -24.32
C SER A 351 -15.40 1.08 -25.45
N GLU A 352 -14.53 0.06 -25.51
CA GLU A 352 -13.55 -0.10 -26.58
C GLU A 352 -14.19 -0.14 -27.97
N LYS A 353 -15.31 -0.86 -28.10
CA LYS A 353 -16.07 -0.95 -29.35
C LYS A 353 -16.60 0.43 -29.80
N ASP A 354 -17.13 1.21 -28.86
CA ASP A 354 -17.67 2.54 -29.18
C ASP A 354 -16.55 3.48 -29.59
N CYS A 355 -15.41 3.44 -28.89
CA CYS A 355 -14.24 4.23 -29.22
C CYS A 355 -13.64 3.85 -30.57
N LEU A 356 -13.54 2.55 -30.89
CA LEU A 356 -13.05 2.08 -32.18
C LEU A 356 -13.89 2.62 -33.33
N ASN A 357 -15.21 2.56 -33.19
CA ASN A 357 -16.15 3.01 -34.21
C ASN A 357 -16.09 4.53 -34.44
N LYS A 358 -15.88 5.33 -33.39
CA LYS A 358 -15.92 6.80 -33.48
C LYS A 358 -14.56 7.46 -33.71
N PHE A 359 -13.50 6.93 -33.11
CA PHE A 359 -12.18 7.56 -33.05
C PHE A 359 -11.11 6.75 -33.78
N GLY A 360 -11.44 5.56 -34.26
CA GLY A 360 -10.52 4.69 -34.98
C GLY A 360 -9.53 3.95 -34.08
N GLU A 361 -8.69 3.13 -34.71
CA GLU A 361 -7.77 2.23 -34.01
C GLU A 361 -6.71 2.96 -33.17
N GLU A 362 -6.16 4.07 -33.66
CA GLU A 362 -5.04 4.74 -33.01
C GLU A 362 -5.43 5.27 -31.62
N ILE A 363 -6.54 6.00 -31.54
CA ILE A 363 -7.06 6.54 -30.28
C ILE A 363 -7.52 5.41 -29.36
N THR A 364 -8.16 4.38 -29.93
CA THR A 364 -8.63 3.23 -29.15
C THR A 364 -7.47 2.47 -28.51
N LYS A 365 -6.38 2.23 -29.25
CA LYS A 365 -5.17 1.61 -28.69
C LYS A 365 -4.60 2.45 -27.56
N LYS A 366 -4.50 3.78 -27.70
CA LYS A 366 -4.00 4.66 -26.62
C LYS A 366 -4.81 4.57 -25.32
N ILE A 367 -6.12 4.33 -25.40
CA ILE A 367 -7.01 4.27 -24.22
C ILE A 367 -7.10 2.84 -23.65
N PHE A 368 -7.20 1.83 -24.51
CA PHE A 368 -7.59 0.46 -24.12
C PHE A 368 -6.47 -0.58 -24.22
N ASN A 369 -5.35 -0.35 -24.94
CA ASN A 369 -4.30 -1.38 -25.02
C ASN A 369 -3.80 -1.76 -23.63
N ARG A 370 -3.75 -3.06 -23.38
CA ARG A 370 -3.24 -3.65 -22.14
C ARG A 370 -1.74 -3.87 -22.21
#